data_AF-A0A931QZR4-F1
#
_entry.id   AF-A0A931QZR4-F1
#
_cell.length_a   1.000
_cell.length_b   1.000
_cell.length_c   1.000
_cell.angle_alpha   90.00
_cell.angle_beta   90.00
_cell.angle_gamma   90.00
#
_symmetry.space_group_name_H-M   'P 1'
#
loop_
_entity.id
_entity.type
_entity.pdbx_description
1 polymer ?
#
loop_
_entity_poly.entity_id
_entity_poly.type
_entity_poly.pdbx_seq_one_letter_code
_entity_poly.pdbx_strand_id
1 'polypeptide(L)'
;MPFRKLVIAVVAFEALGFAAKFYAQTASPTASPPGPLPTFEDVSKEAGIDFRHSFGETKLSSIMEATGSGCAWVDYDNDGFLDLYVLSGRYMEGVTKFSKPAGRNATNKLYRNNGDGTFLDVTAKAGVPGKDFGMAVTAGDYDNDGHVDLYITNYESAVLYRNNGDGTFTDA
;
A
#
# COMPACT_ATOMS: atom_id res chain seq x y z
N MET A 1 -7.42 -35.32 -1.59
CA MET A 1 -7.32 -34.13 -2.46
C MET A 1 -5.95 -34.13 -3.11
N PRO A 2 -5.80 -34.28 -4.44
CA PRO A 2 -4.50 -34.13 -5.08
C PRO A 2 -4.45 -32.83 -5.90
N PHE A 3 -3.55 -31.92 -5.51
CA PHE A 3 -3.14 -30.80 -6.35
C PHE A 3 -2.30 -31.34 -7.52
N ARG A 4 -2.77 -31.09 -8.76
CA ARG A 4 -2.03 -31.45 -9.98
C ARG A 4 -0.95 -30.41 -10.24
N LYS A 5 0.28 -30.89 -10.45
CA LYS A 5 1.45 -30.09 -10.87
C LYS A 5 1.20 -29.51 -12.26
N LEU A 6 1.39 -28.20 -12.42
CA LEU A 6 1.42 -27.51 -13.71
C LEU A 6 2.83 -27.64 -14.30
N VAL A 7 2.94 -28.21 -15.49
CA VAL A 7 4.19 -28.24 -16.28
C VAL A 7 3.95 -27.41 -17.53
N ILE A 8 4.68 -26.30 -17.68
CA ILE A 8 4.70 -25.51 -18.92
C ILE A 8 5.92 -25.97 -19.71
N ALA A 9 5.69 -26.64 -20.84
CA ALA A 9 6.72 -26.92 -21.82
C ALA A 9 6.57 -25.92 -22.97
N VAL A 10 7.56 -25.05 -23.16
CA VAL A 10 7.68 -24.22 -24.37
C VAL A 10 8.59 -24.96 -25.33
N VAL A 11 8.03 -25.44 -26.45
CA VAL A 11 8.79 -25.98 -27.58
C VAL A 11 8.53 -25.06 -28.77
N ALA A 12 9.56 -24.34 -29.20
CA ALA A 12 9.54 -23.58 -30.44
C ALA A 12 10.02 -24.49 -31.59
N PHE A 13 9.23 -24.59 -32.66
CA PHE A 13 9.61 -25.25 -33.89
C PHE A 13 9.13 -24.38 -35.06
N GLU A 14 10.05 -23.93 -35.91
CA GLU A 14 9.69 -23.29 -37.18
C GLU A 14 9.75 -24.32 -38.31
N ALA A 15 8.69 -24.39 -39.12
CA ALA A 15 8.73 -24.96 -40.47
C ALA A 15 7.62 -24.34 -41.33
N LEU A 16 7.98 -23.98 -42.57
CA LEU A 16 7.14 -23.30 -43.56
C LEU A 16 5.97 -24.15 -44.09
N GLY A 17 4.79 -23.52 -44.19
CA GLY A 17 3.96 -23.54 -45.41
C GLY A 17 2.96 -24.68 -45.64
N PHE A 18 1.69 -24.47 -45.23
CA PHE A 18 0.46 -24.63 -46.04
C PHE A 18 -0.74 -24.21 -45.17
N ALA A 19 -1.31 -23.02 -45.40
CA ALA A 19 -2.41 -22.49 -44.57
C ALA A 19 -3.78 -22.91 -45.13
N ALA A 20 -4.31 -24.05 -44.68
CA ALA A 20 -5.75 -24.28 -44.69
C ALA A 20 -6.35 -23.58 -43.46
N LYS A 21 -7.02 -22.45 -43.66
CA LYS A 21 -7.75 -21.76 -42.59
C LYS A 21 -9.00 -22.56 -42.21
N PHE A 22 -8.86 -23.51 -41.31
CA PHE A 22 -9.99 -24.02 -40.54
C PHE A 22 -10.34 -22.98 -39.47
N TYR A 23 -11.35 -22.15 -39.73
CA TYR A 23 -11.98 -21.40 -38.65
C TYR A 23 -12.82 -22.38 -37.84
N ALA A 24 -12.25 -22.94 -36.77
CA ALA A 24 -13.06 -23.52 -35.71
C ALA A 24 -13.82 -22.38 -35.04
N GLN A 25 -15.11 -22.25 -35.36
CA GLN A 25 -16.00 -21.33 -34.68
C GLN A 25 -16.26 -21.90 -33.28
N THR A 26 -15.39 -21.53 -32.32
CA THR A 26 -15.67 -21.77 -30.92
C THR A 26 -16.93 -20.98 -30.58
N ALA A 27 -18.00 -21.67 -30.16
CA ALA A 27 -19.18 -21.00 -29.64
C ALA A 27 -18.73 -20.04 -28.53
N SER A 28 -19.12 -18.77 -28.64
CA SER A 28 -18.88 -17.79 -27.58
C SER A 28 -19.47 -18.34 -26.29
N PRO A 29 -18.73 -18.33 -25.17
CA PRO A 29 -19.30 -18.73 -23.89
C PRO A 29 -20.52 -17.86 -23.61
N THR A 30 -21.69 -18.49 -23.44
CA THR A 30 -22.91 -17.81 -23.03
C THR A 30 -22.64 -17.18 -21.66
N ALA A 31 -22.68 -15.86 -21.58
CA ALA A 31 -22.48 -15.16 -20.31
C ALA A 31 -23.52 -15.67 -19.30
N SER A 32 -23.05 -16.19 -18.16
CA SER A 32 -23.95 -16.46 -17.04
C SER A 32 -24.63 -15.17 -16.63
N PRO A 33 -25.92 -15.20 -16.23
CA PRO A 33 -26.58 -14.03 -15.69
C PRO A 33 -25.73 -13.46 -14.54
N PRO A 34 -25.57 -12.13 -14.44
CA PRO A 34 -24.75 -11.54 -13.40
C PRO A 34 -25.30 -11.98 -12.04
N GLY A 35 -24.42 -12.58 -11.22
CA GLY A 35 -24.72 -12.90 -9.83
C GLY A 35 -24.96 -11.64 -9.01
N PRO A 36 -25.35 -11.80 -7.73
CA PRO A 36 -25.44 -10.66 -6.81
C PRO A 36 -24.12 -9.87 -6.80
N LEU A 37 -24.22 -8.55 -6.77
CA LEU A 37 -23.04 -7.69 -6.63
C LEU A 37 -22.41 -7.90 -5.24
N PRO A 38 -21.08 -7.84 -5.12
CA PRO A 38 -20.43 -7.85 -3.82
C PRO A 38 -20.92 -6.66 -2.97
N THR A 39 -21.09 -6.90 -1.66
CA THR A 39 -21.35 -5.87 -0.67
C THR A 39 -20.06 -5.52 0.05
N PHE A 40 -19.89 -4.24 0.39
CA PHE A 40 -18.78 -3.76 1.19
C PHE A 40 -19.31 -3.29 2.55
N GLU A 41 -18.60 -3.65 3.61
CA GLU A 41 -18.85 -3.19 4.97
C GLU A 41 -17.62 -2.48 5.51
N ASP A 42 -17.84 -1.43 6.31
CA ASP A 42 -16.77 -0.78 7.06
C ASP A 42 -16.52 -1.60 8.33
N VAL A 43 -15.31 -2.15 8.43
CA VAL A 43 -14.84 -2.95 9.58
C VAL A 43 -13.68 -2.28 10.30
N SER A 44 -13.43 -0.99 10.06
CA SER A 44 -12.23 -0.32 10.56
C SER A 44 -12.14 -0.38 12.09
N LYS A 45 -13.27 -0.21 12.78
CA LYS A 45 -13.35 -0.26 14.24
C LYS A 45 -13.08 -1.66 14.78
N GLU A 46 -13.68 -2.68 14.17
CA GLU A 46 -13.53 -4.09 14.52
C GLU A 46 -12.09 -4.56 14.26
N ALA A 47 -11.49 -4.08 13.18
CA ALA A 47 -10.11 -4.34 12.81
C ALA A 47 -9.08 -3.56 13.66
N GLY A 48 -9.50 -2.63 14.52
CA GLY A 48 -8.57 -1.81 15.32
C GLY A 48 -7.85 -0.72 14.53
N ILE A 49 -8.36 -0.34 13.35
CA ILE A 49 -7.84 0.75 12.52
C ILE A 49 -8.64 2.01 12.81
N ASP A 50 -8.02 2.99 13.46
CA ASP A 50 -8.62 4.28 13.85
C ASP A 50 -8.07 5.48 13.06
N PHE A 51 -7.35 5.21 11.97
CA PHE A 51 -6.66 6.23 11.19
C PHE A 51 -7.58 7.34 10.71
N ARG A 52 -7.15 8.59 10.92
CA ARG A 52 -7.81 9.77 10.38
C ARG A 52 -6.80 10.56 9.57
N HIS A 53 -6.98 10.54 8.26
CA HIS A 53 -6.18 11.35 7.35
C HIS A 53 -6.38 12.85 7.65
N SER A 54 -5.28 13.57 7.75
CA SER A 54 -5.29 15.04 7.76
C SER A 54 -4.66 15.54 6.47
N PHE A 55 -5.27 16.54 5.86
CA PHE A 55 -4.64 17.34 4.80
C PHE A 55 -3.87 18.54 5.38
N GLY A 56 -3.53 18.53 6.67
CA GLY A 56 -2.76 19.59 7.34
C GLY A 56 -3.53 20.86 7.67
N GLU A 57 -4.80 20.95 7.24
CA GLU A 57 -5.64 22.15 7.35
C GLU A 57 -7.07 21.83 7.77
N THR A 58 -7.87 22.87 8.05
CA THR A 58 -9.33 22.75 8.29
C THR A 58 -10.16 23.06 7.05
N LYS A 59 -9.55 23.73 6.06
CA LYS A 59 -10.17 24.08 4.78
C LYS A 59 -9.14 23.99 3.66
N LEU A 60 -9.54 23.38 2.54
CA LEU A 60 -8.71 23.30 1.33
C LEU A 60 -8.40 24.71 0.78
N SER A 61 -7.13 24.97 0.56
CA SER A 61 -6.55 26.26 0.19
C SER A 61 -5.48 26.16 -0.91
N SER A 62 -5.03 24.95 -1.22
CA SER A 62 -4.01 24.64 -2.21
C SER A 62 -4.26 23.28 -2.88
N ILE A 63 -3.61 23.03 -4.03
CA ILE A 63 -3.68 21.74 -4.74
C ILE A 63 -3.01 20.64 -3.92
N MET A 64 -1.92 20.95 -3.22
CA MET A 64 -1.20 20.00 -2.35
C MET A 64 -2.17 19.34 -1.36
N GLU A 65 -2.96 20.14 -0.66
CA GLU A 65 -3.95 19.65 0.33
C GLU A 65 -5.03 18.77 -0.30
N ALA A 66 -5.35 18.96 -1.58
CA ALA A 66 -6.35 18.18 -2.31
C ALA A 66 -5.80 16.86 -2.91
N THR A 67 -4.48 16.67 -2.92
CA THR A 67 -3.84 15.54 -3.62
C THR A 67 -3.91 14.23 -2.80
N GLY A 68 -4.28 14.29 -1.52
CA GLY A 68 -4.35 13.12 -0.64
C GLY A 68 -2.96 12.53 -0.35
N SER A 69 -2.95 11.41 0.38
CA SER A 69 -1.72 10.71 0.77
C SER A 69 -1.78 9.23 0.40
N GLY A 70 -0.61 8.64 0.13
CA GLY A 70 -0.47 7.22 -0.21
C GLY A 70 -0.52 6.26 0.98
N CYS A 71 -0.60 4.97 0.66
CA CYS A 71 -0.46 3.86 1.60
C CYS A 71 0.27 2.68 0.92
N ALA A 72 0.80 1.77 1.73
CA ALA A 72 1.43 0.53 1.27
C ALA A 72 1.04 -0.65 2.17
N TRP A 73 0.88 -1.82 1.54
CA TRP A 73 0.88 -3.10 2.23
C TRP A 73 2.31 -3.66 2.23
N VAL A 74 2.81 -4.04 3.39
CA VAL A 74 4.20 -4.50 3.59
C VAL A 74 4.25 -5.50 4.73
N ASP A 75 5.00 -6.59 4.60
CA ASP A 75 5.34 -7.45 5.74
C ASP A 75 6.60 -6.85 6.39
N TYR A 76 6.43 -6.00 7.42
CA TYR A 76 7.56 -5.22 7.94
C TYR A 76 8.39 -5.98 8.99
N ASP A 77 7.81 -7.00 9.62
CA ASP A 77 8.48 -7.83 10.64
C ASP A 77 8.71 -9.29 10.21
N ASN A 78 8.50 -9.61 8.92
CA ASN A 78 8.72 -10.91 8.29
C ASN A 78 7.92 -12.04 8.97
N ASP A 79 6.72 -11.74 9.47
CA ASP A 79 5.85 -12.72 10.12
C ASP A 79 4.90 -13.43 9.14
N GLY A 80 4.91 -13.02 7.86
CA GLY A 80 4.12 -13.57 6.78
C GLY A 80 2.73 -12.95 6.64
N PHE A 81 2.37 -11.97 7.48
CA PHE A 81 1.16 -11.18 7.35
C PHE A 81 1.48 -9.81 6.77
N LEU A 82 0.68 -9.35 5.81
CA LEU A 82 0.84 -8.00 5.29
C LEU A 82 0.29 -6.99 6.30
N ASP A 83 1.16 -6.06 6.69
CA ASP A 83 0.89 -4.89 7.52
C ASP A 83 0.54 -3.68 6.65
N LEU A 84 -0.02 -2.65 7.29
CA LEU A 84 -0.51 -1.46 6.61
C LEU A 84 0.25 -0.22 7.07
N TYR A 85 0.93 0.45 6.13
CA TYR A 85 1.49 1.79 6.36
C TYR A 85 0.67 2.84 5.61
N VAL A 86 0.14 3.83 6.33
CA VAL A 86 -0.71 4.89 5.78
C VAL A 86 -0.10 6.25 6.06
N LEU A 87 0.06 7.07 5.03
CA LEU A 87 0.60 8.41 5.15
C LEU A 87 -0.50 9.42 5.46
N SER A 88 -0.15 10.46 6.20
CA SER A 88 -1.00 11.63 6.41
C SER A 88 -0.32 12.88 5.85
N GLY A 89 -1.14 13.85 5.44
CA GLY A 89 -0.69 15.23 5.36
C GLY A 89 -0.46 15.81 6.76
N ARG A 90 0.18 16.97 6.80
CA ARG A 90 0.51 17.68 8.04
C ARG A 90 0.55 19.19 7.79
N TYR A 91 0.32 19.96 8.83
CA TYR A 91 0.56 21.41 8.79
C TYR A 91 2.03 21.70 8.42
N MET A 92 2.24 22.57 7.43
CA MET A 92 3.57 23.03 7.02
C MET A 92 3.66 24.54 7.11
N GLU A 93 4.61 25.05 7.89
CA GLU A 93 4.81 26.50 8.04
C GLU A 93 5.19 27.15 6.70
N GLY A 94 4.56 28.27 6.37
CA GLY A 94 4.78 28.97 5.10
C GLY A 94 4.02 28.41 3.90
N VAL A 95 3.54 27.16 3.96
CA VAL A 95 2.75 26.51 2.89
C VAL A 95 1.26 26.50 3.23
N THR A 96 0.93 26.08 4.45
CA THR A 96 -0.45 25.98 4.96
C THR A 96 -0.92 27.31 5.59
N LYS A 97 -2.20 27.68 5.39
CA LYS A 97 -2.71 29.06 5.56
C LYS A 97 -3.63 29.31 6.76
N PHE A 98 -4.39 28.32 7.23
CA PHE A 98 -5.57 28.55 8.07
C PHE A 98 -5.52 27.93 9.49
N SER A 99 -4.66 26.93 9.80
CA SER A 99 -4.87 26.14 11.04
C SER A 99 -3.59 25.76 11.83
N LYS A 100 -3.02 26.69 12.60
CA LYS A 100 -2.16 26.33 13.75
C LYS A 100 -3.06 26.00 14.96
N PRO A 101 -3.79 24.85 15.02
CA PRO A 101 -3.18 23.65 15.64
C PRO A 101 -3.65 22.26 15.14
N ALA A 102 -4.72 22.12 14.35
CA ALA A 102 -5.34 20.81 14.05
C ALA A 102 -4.46 19.88 13.18
N GLY A 103 -3.68 20.44 12.26
CA GLY A 103 -2.83 19.66 11.35
C GLY A 103 -1.44 19.28 11.92
N ARG A 104 -1.05 19.75 13.11
CA ARG A 104 0.31 19.53 13.65
C ARG A 104 0.52 18.13 14.22
N ASN A 105 -0.53 17.55 14.79
CA ASN A 105 -0.44 16.24 15.44
C ASN A 105 -0.76 15.07 14.49
N ALA A 106 -1.10 15.39 13.23
CA ALA A 106 -1.27 14.37 12.20
C ALA A 106 0.04 13.59 12.03
N THR A 107 -0.06 12.28 11.97
CA THR A 107 1.08 11.35 11.85
C THR A 107 0.72 10.29 10.83
N ASN A 108 1.75 9.75 10.18
CA ASN A 108 1.61 8.50 9.46
C ASN A 108 1.32 7.38 10.48
N LYS A 109 0.74 6.28 10.01
CA LYS A 109 0.46 5.12 10.85
C LYS A 109 1.00 3.84 10.25
N LEU A 110 1.72 3.05 11.05
CA LEU A 110 2.06 1.66 10.77
C LEU A 110 1.20 0.77 11.66
N TYR A 111 0.37 -0.04 11.03
CA TYR A 111 -0.53 -1.00 11.64
C TYR A 111 -0.01 -2.42 11.38
N ARG A 112 0.45 -3.11 12.42
CA ARG A 112 0.84 -4.52 12.35
C ARG A 112 -0.40 -5.40 12.28
N ASN A 113 -0.48 -6.30 11.33
CA ASN A 113 -1.53 -7.30 11.21
C ASN A 113 -1.31 -8.41 12.24
N ASN A 114 -2.33 -8.71 13.06
CA ASN A 114 -2.21 -9.77 14.06
C ASN A 114 -2.54 -11.18 13.52
N GLY A 115 -2.89 -11.30 12.23
CA GLY A 115 -3.23 -12.56 11.57
C GLY A 115 -4.67 -13.05 11.81
N ASP A 116 -5.46 -12.30 12.60
CA ASP A 116 -6.84 -12.64 12.96
C ASP A 116 -7.87 -11.63 12.42
N GLY A 117 -7.45 -10.77 11.48
CA GLY A 117 -8.26 -9.68 10.93
C GLY A 117 -8.20 -8.39 11.74
N THR A 118 -7.44 -8.37 12.85
CA THR A 118 -7.18 -7.16 13.63
C THR A 118 -5.78 -6.60 13.39
N PHE A 119 -5.62 -5.33 13.71
CA PHE A 119 -4.38 -4.57 13.55
C PHE A 119 -3.99 -3.86 14.84
N LEU A 120 -2.69 -3.70 15.05
CA LEU A 120 -2.10 -2.96 16.16
C LEU A 120 -1.30 -1.78 15.63
N ASP A 121 -1.58 -0.56 16.10
CA ASP A 121 -0.73 0.60 15.82
C ASP A 121 0.65 0.42 16.49
N VAL A 122 1.68 0.22 15.66
CA VAL A 122 3.08 0.08 16.08
C VAL A 122 3.93 1.29 15.68
N THR A 123 3.33 2.37 15.18
CA THR A 123 4.02 3.54 14.61
C THR A 123 5.13 4.08 15.51
N ALA A 124 4.82 4.30 16.78
CA ALA A 124 5.76 4.87 17.74
C ALA A 124 6.89 3.88 18.10
N LYS A 125 6.56 2.59 18.20
CA LYS A 125 7.53 1.53 18.45
C LYS A 125 8.49 1.37 17.26
N ALA A 126 7.96 1.39 16.05
CA ALA A 126 8.71 1.22 14.82
C ALA A 126 9.52 2.47 14.42
N GLY A 127 9.20 3.64 14.98
CA GLY A 127 9.95 4.88 14.73
C GLY A 127 9.58 5.57 13.41
N VAL A 128 8.37 5.34 12.88
CA VAL A 128 7.94 5.85 11.56
C VAL A 128 6.74 6.81 11.58
N PRO A 129 6.66 7.80 12.51
CA PRO A 129 5.50 8.69 12.64
C PRO A 129 5.31 9.67 11.47
N GLY A 130 6.29 9.77 10.56
CA GLY A 130 6.32 10.80 9.52
C GLY A 130 6.75 12.17 10.04
N LYS A 131 7.54 12.88 9.24
CA LYS A 131 8.06 14.21 9.59
C LYS A 131 7.32 15.36 8.88
N ASP A 132 6.95 15.16 7.61
CA ASP A 132 6.38 16.19 6.73
C ASP A 132 5.00 15.76 6.16
N PHE A 133 4.49 16.51 5.19
CA PHE A 133 3.27 16.18 4.45
C PHE A 133 3.53 14.99 3.53
N GLY A 134 3.08 13.78 3.91
CA GLY A 134 3.30 12.56 3.14
C GLY A 134 2.49 12.52 1.85
N MET A 135 3.14 12.23 0.72
CA MET A 135 2.51 12.18 -0.61
C MET A 135 2.34 10.73 -1.08
N ALA A 136 3.43 9.97 -1.10
CA ALA A 136 3.44 8.59 -1.56
C ALA A 136 4.46 7.77 -0.78
N VAL A 137 4.22 6.46 -0.68
CA VAL A 137 5.13 5.49 -0.10
C VAL A 137 5.30 4.33 -1.07
N THR A 138 6.51 3.80 -1.12
CA THR A 138 6.83 2.51 -1.72
C THR A 138 7.66 1.69 -0.75
N ALA A 139 7.63 0.37 -0.91
CA ALA A 139 8.32 -0.58 -0.05
C ALA A 139 9.22 -1.47 -0.90
N GLY A 140 10.41 -1.76 -0.41
CA GLY A 140 11.36 -2.65 -1.08
C GLY A 140 12.64 -2.79 -0.26
N ASP A 141 13.24 -3.98 -0.31
CA ASP A 141 14.54 -4.27 0.29
C ASP A 141 15.65 -3.64 -0.58
N TYR A 142 16.11 -2.44 -0.20
CA TYR A 142 17.02 -1.66 -1.07
C TYR A 142 18.49 -2.04 -0.88
N ASP A 143 18.85 -2.55 0.29
CA ASP A 143 20.23 -2.94 0.63
C ASP A 143 20.44 -4.47 0.60
N ASN A 144 19.38 -5.21 0.29
CA ASN A 144 19.36 -6.66 0.11
C ASN A 144 19.73 -7.40 1.41
N ASP A 145 19.27 -6.88 2.55
CA ASP A 145 19.45 -7.47 3.88
C ASP A 145 18.31 -8.43 4.29
N GLY A 146 17.27 -8.53 3.46
CA GLY A 146 16.12 -9.41 3.68
C GLY A 146 15.00 -8.78 4.50
N HIS A 147 15.10 -7.49 4.84
CA HIS A 147 14.06 -6.73 5.50
C HIS A 147 13.52 -5.64 4.57
N VAL A 148 12.20 -5.54 4.46
CA VAL A 148 11.59 -4.56 3.54
C VAL A 148 11.69 -3.15 4.11
N ASP A 149 12.33 -2.25 3.36
CA ASP A 149 12.46 -0.83 3.70
C ASP A 149 11.30 0.00 3.14
N LEU A 150 11.18 1.25 3.62
CA LEU A 150 10.15 2.19 3.17
C LEU A 150 10.77 3.45 2.58
N TYR A 151 10.35 3.83 1.38
CA TYR A 151 10.69 5.13 0.79
C TYR A 151 9.44 6.01 0.68
N ILE A 152 9.49 7.17 1.34
CA ILE A 152 8.38 8.11 1.44
C ILE A 152 8.77 9.39 0.71
N THR A 153 7.92 9.82 -0.22
CA THR A 153 7.98 11.18 -0.77
C THR A 153 7.04 12.07 0.03
N ASN A 154 7.53 13.22 0.47
CA ASN A 154 6.75 14.27 1.10
C ASN A 154 6.65 15.49 0.18
N TYR A 155 5.85 16.48 0.57
CA TYR A 155 5.96 17.81 -0.02
C TYR A 155 7.34 18.39 0.32
N GLU A 156 8.17 18.63 -0.71
CA GLU A 156 9.53 19.20 -0.66
C GLU A 156 10.64 18.34 -0.03
N SER A 157 10.34 17.14 0.46
CA SER A 157 11.35 16.23 1.05
C SER A 157 11.07 14.77 0.69
N ALA A 158 12.02 13.89 1.01
CA ALA A 158 11.83 12.45 1.00
C ALA A 158 12.56 11.82 2.19
N VAL A 159 12.18 10.59 2.54
CA VAL A 159 12.81 9.77 3.58
C VAL A 159 12.95 8.36 3.07
N LEU A 160 14.13 7.78 3.31
CA LEU A 160 14.35 6.33 3.23
C LEU A 160 14.45 5.80 4.65
N TYR A 161 13.44 5.06 5.09
CA TYR A 161 13.48 4.31 6.33
C TYR A 161 14.05 2.94 6.06
N ARG A 162 15.29 2.71 6.49
CA ARG A 162 15.88 1.38 6.53
C ARG A 162 15.26 0.56 7.66
N ASN A 163 14.81 -0.65 7.37
CA ASN A 163 14.33 -1.61 8.36
C ASN A 163 15.52 -2.26 9.07
N ASN A 164 15.52 -2.24 10.40
CA ASN A 164 16.62 -2.76 11.21
C ASN A 164 16.52 -4.29 11.46
N GLY A 165 15.44 -4.93 11.00
CA GLY A 165 15.17 -6.35 11.24
C GLY A 165 14.70 -6.71 12.65
N ASP A 166 14.51 -5.70 13.52
CA ASP A 166 14.01 -5.85 14.89
C ASP A 166 12.62 -5.20 15.10
N GLY A 167 11.94 -4.87 13.99
CA GLY A 167 10.67 -4.17 13.97
C GLY A 167 10.78 -2.65 14.16
N THR A 168 11.98 -2.09 14.00
CA THR A 168 12.24 -0.64 14.01
C THR A 168 12.88 -0.17 12.70
N PHE A 169 12.83 1.13 12.46
CA PHE A 169 13.42 1.77 11.28
C PHE A 169 14.40 2.89 11.63
N THR A 170 15.30 3.19 10.70
CA THR A 170 16.25 4.33 10.77
C THR A 170 16.20 5.16 9.48
N ASP A 171 16.22 6.49 9.60
CA ASP A 171 16.36 7.41 8.44
C ASP A 171 17.81 7.29 7.91
N ALA A 172 17.98 6.77 6.69
CA ALA A 172 19.26 6.34 6.11
C ALA A 172 19.98 7.41 5.26
#